data_AF-A0A815R1C2-F1
#
_entry.id   AF-A0A815R1C2-F1
#
_cell.length_a   1.000
_cell.length_b   1.000
_cell.length_c   1.000
_cell.angle_alpha   90.00
_cell.angle_beta   90.00
_cell.angle_gamma   90.00
#
_symmetry.space_group_name_H-M   'P 1'
#
loop_
_entity.id
_entity.type
_entity.pdbx_description
1 polymer ?
#
loop_
_entity_poly.entity_id
_entity_poly.type
_entity_poly.pdbx_seq_one_letter_code
_entity_poly.pdbx_strand_id
1 'polypeptide(L)'
;MTEKEKSHGNNDLSTKDVTQTKKDVKSSVNVSKDLILRKLFQMMVENLDEFVYYPIPKNIEYIRCQLTRDKQGLNKHFLPNYYLHAERNDGKKYLILAARHKLRKYGTANYVIGTDITNIVKDEEPFIGRFRGNNMIDSEFIVYDNGVNPKHVKHNQEQNQRRRQMAAIVYV
;
A
#
# COMPACT_ATOMS: atom_id res chain seq x y z
N MET A 1 0.30 84.12 -20.95
CA MET A 1 -0.11 82.88 -21.62
C MET A 1 0.45 81.74 -20.78
N THR A 2 -0.29 81.29 -19.75
CA THR A 2 -1.26 80.14 -19.76
C THR A 2 -0.49 78.82 -19.89
N GLU A 3 -0.50 77.82 -18.99
CA GLU A 3 -1.47 77.34 -17.99
C GLU A 3 -0.80 76.45 -16.89
N LYS A 4 -1.54 76.22 -15.79
CA LYS A 4 -1.29 75.34 -14.60
C LYS A 4 -1.48 73.84 -14.96
N GLU A 5 -1.05 72.81 -14.20
CA GLU A 5 -1.49 72.29 -12.87
C GLU A 5 -0.44 71.26 -12.31
N LYS A 6 -0.01 71.28 -11.03
CA LYS A 6 -0.42 70.45 -9.84
C LYS A 6 -0.64 68.94 -10.14
N SER A 7 -0.21 67.91 -9.38
CA SER A 7 0.03 67.73 -7.93
C SER A 7 0.75 66.41 -7.56
N HIS A 8 1.50 66.42 -6.44
CA HIS A 8 1.69 65.40 -5.37
C HIS A 8 1.31 63.92 -5.55
N GLY A 9 2.18 63.02 -5.06
CA GLY A 9 1.78 61.71 -4.51
C GLY A 9 2.90 60.67 -4.40
N ASN A 10 3.51 60.53 -3.21
CA ASN A 10 4.24 59.33 -2.81
C ASN A 10 3.32 58.10 -2.84
N ASN A 11 3.86 56.90 -3.05
CA ASN A 11 3.67 55.76 -2.14
C ASN A 11 4.47 54.53 -2.59
N ASP A 12 5.36 54.10 -1.70
CA ASP A 12 5.89 52.75 -1.61
C ASP A 12 4.77 51.72 -1.72
N LEU A 13 4.81 50.86 -2.75
CA LEU A 13 4.00 49.64 -2.77
C LEU A 13 4.87 48.46 -2.33
N SER A 14 4.58 48.04 -1.09
CA SER A 14 5.28 47.03 -0.32
C SER A 14 5.28 45.64 -0.95
N THR A 15 6.45 45.02 -0.96
CA THR A 15 6.73 43.60 -1.23
C THR A 15 6.18 42.66 -0.13
N LYS A 16 4.89 42.77 0.23
CA LYS A 16 4.27 42.00 1.34
C LYS A 16 3.18 40.99 0.92
N ASP A 17 2.60 41.07 -0.29
CA ASP A 17 1.46 40.22 -0.69
C ASP A 17 1.81 38.83 -1.25
N VAL A 18 3.04 38.60 -1.70
CA VAL A 18 3.47 37.28 -2.24
C VAL A 18 3.83 36.28 -1.12
N THR A 19 4.02 36.77 0.11
CA THR A 19 4.51 35.96 1.24
C THR A 19 3.38 35.43 2.14
N GLN A 20 2.21 36.08 2.15
CA GLN A 20 1.02 35.60 2.88
C GLN A 20 0.28 34.49 2.12
N THR A 21 0.07 34.66 0.81
CA THR A 21 -0.58 33.66 -0.05
C THR A 21 0.14 32.30 -0.09
N LYS A 22 1.47 32.27 -0.02
CA LYS A 22 2.25 31.01 0.07
C LYS A 22 2.11 30.27 1.41
N LYS A 23 1.82 30.97 2.51
CA LYS A 23 1.61 30.35 3.83
C LYS A 23 0.21 29.76 3.95
N ASP A 24 -0.80 30.44 3.41
CA ASP A 24 -2.19 29.98 3.44
C ASP A 24 -2.44 28.81 2.47
N VAL A 25 -1.75 28.78 1.33
CA VAL A 25 -1.77 27.62 0.42
C VAL A 25 -1.01 26.43 1.03
N LYS A 26 0.11 26.64 1.73
CA LYS A 26 0.82 25.53 2.40
C LYS A 26 0.02 24.96 3.57
N SER A 27 -0.64 25.79 4.36
CA SER A 27 -1.44 25.34 5.51
C SER A 27 -2.66 24.53 5.05
N SER A 28 -3.40 25.03 4.05
CA SER A 28 -4.55 24.31 3.46
C SER A 28 -4.15 22.96 2.85
N VAL A 29 -3.04 22.91 2.10
CA VAL A 29 -2.53 21.64 1.53
C VAL A 29 -2.15 20.64 2.62
N ASN A 30 -1.53 21.10 3.72
CA ASN A 30 -1.19 20.22 4.85
C ASN A 30 -2.45 19.67 5.54
N VAL A 31 -3.48 20.50 5.73
CA VAL A 31 -4.77 20.06 6.31
C VAL A 31 -5.44 19.00 5.42
N SER A 32 -5.42 19.17 4.10
CA SER A 32 -5.97 18.17 3.17
C SER A 32 -5.18 16.86 3.16
N LYS A 33 -3.84 16.92 3.23
CA LYS A 33 -2.99 15.73 3.34
C LYS A 33 -3.26 14.97 4.64
N ASP A 34 -3.36 15.67 5.76
CA ASP A 34 -3.64 15.07 7.07
C ASP A 34 -5.01 14.40 7.10
N LEU A 35 -6.03 15.01 6.49
CA LEU A 35 -7.37 14.42 6.39
C LEU A 35 -7.34 13.11 5.60
N ILE A 36 -6.58 13.05 4.51
CA ILE A 36 -6.47 11.87 3.66
C ILE A 36 -5.70 10.76 4.38
N LEU A 37 -4.60 11.08 5.06
CA LEU A 37 -3.88 10.12 5.90
C LEU A 37 -4.78 9.56 7.01
N ARG A 38 -5.56 10.41 7.69
CA ARG A 38 -6.53 9.97 8.69
C ARG A 38 -7.55 9.01 8.10
N LYS A 39 -8.07 9.28 6.91
CA LYS A 39 -9.00 8.39 6.21
C LYS A 39 -8.36 7.04 5.86
N LEU A 40 -7.11 7.04 5.39
CA LEU A 40 -6.37 5.80 5.13
C LEU A 40 -6.15 4.98 6.40
N PHE A 41 -5.77 5.62 7.50
CA PHE A 41 -5.63 4.95 8.79
C PHE A 41 -6.96 4.44 9.34
N GLN A 42 -8.05 5.18 9.13
CA GLN A 42 -9.38 4.73 9.52
C GLN A 42 -9.75 3.45 8.76
N MET A 43 -9.57 3.45 7.44
CA MET A 43 -9.79 2.28 6.59
C MET A 43 -8.90 1.09 7.01
N MET A 44 -7.64 1.34 7.34
CA MET A 44 -6.73 0.29 7.85
C MET A 44 -7.24 -0.38 9.13
N VAL A 45 -7.91 0.36 10.01
CA VAL A 45 -8.45 -0.14 11.28
C VAL A 45 -9.83 -0.77 11.11
N GLU A 46 -10.69 -0.19 10.29
CA GLU A 46 -12.07 -0.63 10.08
C GLU A 46 -12.19 -1.78 9.09
N ASN A 47 -11.45 -1.70 7.98
CA ASN A 47 -11.54 -2.63 6.86
C ASN A 47 -10.16 -2.86 6.23
N LEU A 48 -9.36 -3.69 6.89
CA LEU A 48 -8.00 -3.98 6.47
C LEU A 48 -7.95 -4.64 5.08
N ASP A 49 -8.93 -5.46 4.74
CA ASP A 49 -9.04 -6.13 3.44
C ASP A 49 -9.22 -5.13 2.29
N GLU A 50 -10.00 -4.07 2.50
CA GLU A 50 -10.11 -2.98 1.53
C GLU A 50 -8.81 -2.16 1.48
N PHE A 51 -8.22 -1.86 2.64
CA PHE A 51 -6.98 -1.08 2.72
C PHE A 51 -5.84 -1.69 1.90
N VAL A 52 -5.64 -3.01 1.97
CA VAL A 52 -4.50 -3.68 1.30
C VAL A 52 -4.62 -3.70 -0.23
N TYR A 53 -5.82 -3.52 -0.77
CA TYR A 53 -6.05 -3.35 -2.22
C TYR A 53 -6.11 -1.89 -2.65
N TYR A 54 -6.20 -0.96 -1.70
CA TYR A 54 -6.39 0.44 -1.99
C TYR A 54 -5.08 1.09 -2.48
N PRO A 55 -5.05 1.67 -3.70
CA PRO A 55 -3.86 2.34 -4.20
C PRO A 55 -3.59 3.62 -3.39
N ILE A 56 -2.31 3.90 -3.12
CA ILE A 56 -1.94 5.13 -2.39
C ILE A 56 -2.36 6.36 -3.20
N PRO A 57 -3.15 7.30 -2.60
CA PRO A 57 -3.53 8.53 -3.27
C PRO A 57 -2.30 9.34 -3.71
N LYS A 58 -2.33 9.92 -4.91
CA LYS A 58 -1.18 10.63 -5.52
C LYS A 58 -0.63 11.80 -4.69
N ASN A 59 -1.44 12.36 -3.80
CA ASN A 59 -1.09 13.47 -2.92
C ASN A 59 -0.44 13.01 -1.61
N ILE A 60 -0.40 11.70 -1.35
CA ILE A 60 0.36 11.06 -0.28
C ILE A 60 1.67 10.54 -0.88
N GLU A 61 2.79 10.96 -0.30
CA GLU A 61 4.12 10.63 -0.83
C GLU A 61 4.49 9.17 -0.59
N TYR A 62 4.24 8.66 0.62
CA TYR A 62 4.54 7.28 0.99
C TYR A 62 3.73 6.81 2.20
N ILE A 63 3.61 5.49 2.34
CA ILE A 63 3.33 4.83 3.62
C ILE A 63 4.61 4.09 4.02
N ARG A 64 5.08 4.34 5.23
CA ARG A 64 6.25 3.64 5.76
C ARG A 64 5.80 2.30 6.32
N CYS A 65 6.51 1.23 5.96
CA CYS A 65 6.22 -0.11 6.44
C CYS A 65 7.48 -0.80 6.95
N GLN A 66 7.31 -1.69 7.92
CA GLN A 66 8.35 -2.57 8.43
C GLN A 66 8.04 -4.03 8.07
N LEU A 67 8.97 -4.69 7.39
CA LEU A 67 8.92 -6.12 7.14
C LEU A 67 9.73 -6.87 8.22
N THR A 68 9.08 -7.79 8.92
CA THR A 68 9.69 -8.66 9.91
C THR A 68 9.61 -10.09 9.41
N ARG A 69 10.72 -10.83 9.54
CA ARG A 69 10.79 -12.26 9.24
C ARG A 69 10.93 -13.05 10.53
N ASP A 70 9.96 -13.90 10.80
CA ASP A 70 10.01 -14.83 11.91
C ASP A 70 10.48 -16.21 11.44
N LYS A 71 11.48 -16.73 12.15
CA LYS A 71 12.13 -18.02 11.92
C LYS A 71 11.94 -18.89 13.18
N GLN A 72 10.71 -19.13 13.61
CA GLN A 72 10.50 -20.01 14.77
C GLN A 72 11.02 -21.43 14.48
N GLY A 73 11.99 -21.89 15.28
CA GLY A 73 12.43 -23.29 15.32
C GLY A 73 13.94 -23.50 15.49
N LEU A 74 14.32 -24.23 16.53
CA LEU A 74 15.67 -24.79 16.79
C LEU A 74 16.08 -25.88 15.78
N ASN A 75 15.24 -26.21 14.78
CA ASN A 75 15.42 -27.32 13.84
C ASN A 75 15.31 -26.88 12.36
N LYS A 76 16.18 -27.44 11.52
CA LYS A 76 16.51 -27.11 10.11
C LYS A 76 15.38 -27.05 9.05
N HIS A 77 14.10 -27.18 9.40
CA HIS A 77 13.03 -27.43 8.41
C HIS A 77 11.79 -26.52 8.47
N PHE A 78 11.81 -25.43 9.24
CA PHE A 78 10.68 -24.49 9.28
C PHE A 78 10.74 -23.47 8.14
N LEU A 79 9.61 -23.31 7.44
CA LEU A 79 9.42 -22.25 6.45
C LEU A 79 9.15 -20.93 7.17
N PRO A 80 9.80 -19.82 6.79
CA PRO A 80 9.65 -18.55 7.49
C PRO A 80 8.26 -17.94 7.31
N ASN A 81 7.79 -17.27 8.37
CA ASN A 81 6.65 -16.36 8.31
C ASN A 81 7.16 -14.93 8.14
N TYR A 82 6.40 -14.12 7.41
CA TYR A 82 6.68 -12.72 7.18
C TYR A 82 5.50 -11.88 7.64
N TYR A 83 5.80 -10.74 8.26
CA TYR A 83 4.81 -9.81 8.77
C TYR A 83 5.14 -8.40 8.30
N LEU A 84 4.18 -7.72 7.69
CA LEU A 84 4.29 -6.35 7.25
C LEU A 84 3.48 -5.46 8.19
N HIS A 85 4.14 -4.48 8.78
CA HIS A 85 3.51 -3.49 9.65
C HIS A 85 3.55 -2.12 8.99
N ALA A 86 2.43 -1.39 8.97
CA ALA A 86 2.42 0.02 8.65
C ALA A 86 2.87 0.84 9.87
N GLU A 87 3.77 1.79 9.65
CA GLU A 87 4.26 2.70 10.68
C GLU A 87 3.50 4.03 10.58
N ARG A 88 2.94 4.48 11.71
CA ARG A 88 2.31 5.80 11.84
C ARG A 88 3.33 6.82 12.35
N ASN A 89 3.07 8.11 12.10
CA ASN A 89 3.92 9.22 12.54
C ASN A 89 4.14 9.29 14.07
N ASP A 90 3.27 8.66 14.87
CA ASP A 90 3.39 8.56 16.33
C ASP A 90 4.29 7.39 16.78
N GLY A 91 4.91 6.67 15.83
CA GLY A 91 5.78 5.51 16.08
C GLY A 91 5.02 4.20 16.31
N LYS A 92 3.68 4.22 16.31
CA LYS A 92 2.88 3.00 16.43
C LYS A 92 2.93 2.18 15.15
N LYS A 93 2.89 0.86 15.33
CA LYS A 93 2.95 -0.13 14.25
C LYS A 93 1.65 -0.91 14.20
N TYR A 94 1.08 -1.02 13.02
CA TYR A 94 -0.15 -1.76 12.76
C TYR A 94 0.17 -2.91 11.81
N LEU A 95 -0.13 -4.14 12.20
CA LEU A 95 0.02 -5.27 11.30
C LEU A 95 -0.98 -5.13 10.15
N ILE A 96 -0.49 -5.18 8.91
CA ILE A 96 -1.34 -5.05 7.72
C ILE A 96 -1.36 -6.30 6.85
N LEU A 97 -0.26 -7.07 6.79
CA LEU A 97 -0.19 -8.32 6.04
C LEU A 97 0.66 -9.34 6.78
N ALA A 98 0.27 -10.60 6.69
CA ALA A 98 1.06 -11.76 7.05
C ALA A 98 1.23 -12.64 5.80
N ALA A 99 2.40 -13.24 5.64
CA ALA A 99 2.68 -14.16 4.56
C ALA A 99 3.43 -15.39 5.05
N ARG A 100 3.06 -16.56 4.52
CA ARG A 100 3.70 -17.83 4.83
C ARG A 100 4.07 -18.58 3.58
N HIS A 101 5.30 -19.04 3.54
CA HIS A 101 5.78 -19.92 2.47
C HIS A 101 5.15 -21.32 2.60
N LYS A 102 4.75 -21.91 1.47
CA LYS A 102 4.14 -23.24 1.36
C LYS A 102 5.15 -24.27 0.90
N LEU A 103 5.11 -25.46 1.51
CA LEU A 103 6.11 -26.50 1.32
C LEU A 103 6.10 -27.12 -0.09
N ARG A 104 7.32 -27.42 -0.57
CA ARG A 104 7.88 -28.44 -1.52
C ARG A 104 7.00 -29.25 -2.49
N LYS A 105 5.68 -29.41 -2.33
CA LYS A 105 4.82 -30.08 -3.33
C LYS A 105 4.77 -29.30 -4.66
N TYR A 106 5.05 -28.00 -4.63
CA TYR A 106 4.83 -27.11 -5.76
C TYR A 106 6.06 -26.89 -6.66
N GLY A 107 7.24 -27.39 -6.29
CA GLY A 107 8.47 -27.27 -7.08
C GLY A 107 9.01 -25.85 -7.30
N THR A 108 8.21 -24.83 -6.97
CA THR A 108 8.45 -23.40 -7.18
C THR A 108 8.13 -22.64 -5.89
N ALA A 109 8.59 -21.40 -5.77
CA ALA A 109 8.18 -20.51 -4.68
C ALA A 109 6.65 -20.38 -4.61
N ASN A 110 6.04 -20.52 -3.43
CA ASN A 110 4.59 -20.35 -3.24
C ASN A 110 4.28 -19.79 -1.86
N TYR A 111 3.67 -18.61 -1.79
CA TYR A 111 3.36 -17.91 -0.56
C TYR A 111 1.90 -17.54 -0.53
N VAL A 112 1.24 -17.80 0.60
CA VAL A 112 -0.11 -17.29 0.87
C VAL A 112 0.01 -16.03 1.70
N ILE A 113 -0.74 -15.00 1.32
CA ILE A 113 -0.72 -13.66 1.90
C ILE A 113 -2.12 -13.35 2.42
N GLY A 114 -2.24 -12.80 3.63
CA GLY A 114 -3.52 -12.46 4.24
C GLY A 114 -3.38 -11.39 5.31
N THR A 115 -4.51 -10.96 5.85
CA THR A 115 -4.62 -9.90 6.87
C THR A 115 -4.58 -10.44 8.29
N ASP A 116 -5.00 -11.70 8.50
CA ASP A 116 -4.94 -12.38 9.79
C ASP A 116 -3.76 -13.37 9.88
N ILE A 117 -2.98 -13.26 10.96
CA ILE A 117 -1.90 -14.20 11.29
C ILE A 117 -2.44 -15.63 11.43
N THR A 118 -3.60 -15.81 12.07
CA THR A 118 -4.09 -17.13 12.44
C THR A 118 -4.41 -17.98 11.20
N ASN A 119 -5.10 -17.40 10.22
CA ASN A 119 -5.43 -18.05 8.95
C ASN A 119 -4.17 -18.41 8.15
N ILE A 120 -3.19 -17.51 8.12
CA ILE A 120 -1.93 -17.72 7.39
C ILE A 120 -1.08 -18.82 8.04
N VAL A 121 -1.10 -18.92 9.37
CA VAL A 121 -0.45 -20.00 10.09
C VAL A 121 -1.18 -21.34 9.85
N LYS A 122 -2.50 -21.36 9.76
CA LYS A 122 -3.27 -22.59 9.54
C LYS A 122 -3.41 -23.03 8.08
N ASP A 123 -3.05 -22.19 7.12
CA ASP A 123 -3.34 -22.40 5.69
C ASP A 123 -4.83 -22.42 5.36
N GLU A 124 -5.61 -21.63 6.09
CA GLU A 124 -7.06 -21.58 5.93
C GLU A 124 -7.48 -20.32 5.16
N GLU A 125 -8.61 -20.41 4.46
CA GLU A 125 -9.31 -19.24 3.94
C GLU A 125 -9.99 -18.50 5.10
N PRO A 126 -10.13 -17.16 5.03
CA PRO A 126 -9.80 -16.26 3.92
C PRO A 126 -8.32 -15.87 3.83
N PHE A 127 -7.83 -15.70 2.60
CA PHE A 127 -6.54 -15.08 2.28
C PHE A 127 -6.76 -13.92 1.29
N ILE A 128 -5.81 -12.99 1.23
CA ILE A 128 -5.86 -11.83 0.32
C ILE A 128 -5.19 -12.14 -1.01
N GLY A 129 -4.04 -12.81 -1.01
CA GLY A 129 -3.35 -13.07 -2.26
C GLY A 129 -2.40 -14.24 -2.21
N ARG A 130 -1.86 -14.57 -3.37
CA ARG A 130 -0.84 -15.62 -3.50
C ARG A 130 0.31 -15.15 -4.38
N PHE A 131 1.53 -15.32 -3.88
CA PHE A 131 2.74 -15.11 -4.67
C PHE A 131 3.28 -16.47 -5.12
N ARG A 132 3.56 -16.61 -6.42
CA ARG A 132 3.95 -17.89 -7.01
C ARG A 132 5.07 -17.73 -8.02
N GLY A 133 6.11 -18.56 -7.90
CA GLY A 133 7.11 -18.76 -8.95
C GLY A 133 6.48 -19.43 -10.17
N ASN A 134 6.66 -18.82 -11.34
CA ASN A 134 6.09 -19.30 -12.60
C ASN A 134 6.98 -20.34 -13.29
N ASN A 135 8.28 -20.34 -12.98
CA ASN A 135 9.26 -21.28 -13.50
C ASN A 135 9.99 -22.03 -12.36
N MET A 136 10.71 -23.11 -12.70
CA MET A 136 11.46 -23.91 -11.72
C MET A 136 12.79 -23.29 -11.29
N ILE A 137 13.23 -22.23 -11.98
CA ILE A 137 14.49 -21.51 -11.70
C ILE A 137 14.23 -20.32 -10.76
N ASP A 138 12.96 -20.07 -10.39
CA ASP A 138 12.52 -18.95 -9.55
C ASP A 138 13.05 -17.59 -10.05
N SER A 139 12.99 -17.35 -11.36
CA SER A 139 13.33 -16.05 -11.97
C SER A 139 12.12 -15.23 -12.39
N GLU A 140 10.93 -15.84 -12.44
CA GLU A 140 9.67 -15.18 -12.73
C GLU A 140 8.67 -15.48 -11.62
N PHE A 141 8.02 -14.44 -11.11
CA PHE A 141 7.02 -14.55 -10.05
C PHE A 141 5.78 -13.74 -10.38
N ILE A 142 4.62 -14.31 -10.05
CA ILE A 142 3.32 -13.67 -10.25
C ILE A 142 2.61 -13.55 -8.91
N VAL A 143 2.03 -12.37 -8.65
CA VAL A 143 1.12 -12.12 -7.54
C VAL A 143 -0.31 -12.22 -8.04
N TYR A 144 -1.12 -13.02 -7.36
CA TYR A 144 -2.55 -13.19 -7.61
C TYR A 144 -3.37 -12.61 -6.44
N ASP A 145 -4.59 -12.17 -6.73
CA ASP A 145 -5.60 -11.88 -5.72
C ASP A 145 -6.23 -13.17 -5.14
N ASN A 146 -7.31 -13.03 -4.37
CA ASN A 146 -8.02 -14.11 -3.69
C ASN A 146 -9.03 -14.87 -4.57
N GLY A 147 -9.07 -14.63 -5.88
CA GLY A 147 -9.97 -15.34 -6.76
C GLY A 147 -9.61 -16.82 -6.96
N VAL A 148 -10.47 -17.54 -7.67
CA VAL A 148 -10.31 -18.95 -7.99
C VAL A 148 -9.39 -19.12 -9.20
N ASN A 149 -8.48 -20.10 -9.14
CA ASN A 149 -7.65 -20.46 -10.29
C ASN A 149 -8.53 -20.88 -11.48
N PRO A 150 -8.38 -20.29 -12.68
CA PRO A 150 -9.20 -20.63 -13.85
C PRO A 150 -9.26 -22.12 -14.18
N LYS A 151 -8.21 -22.89 -13.86
CA LYS A 151 -8.19 -24.37 -14.05
C LYS A 151 -9.18 -25.12 -13.17
N HIS A 152 -9.69 -24.49 -12.12
CA HIS A 152 -10.64 -25.06 -11.15
C HIS A 152 -12.01 -24.38 -11.20
N VAL A 153 -12.19 -23.37 -12.06
CA VAL A 153 -13.48 -22.69 -12.24
C VAL A 153 -14.40 -23.59 -13.07
N LYS A 154 -15.58 -23.90 -12.53
CA LYS A 154 -16.58 -24.68 -13.28
C LYS A 154 -17.14 -23.84 -14.42
N HIS A 155 -17.54 -24.48 -15.53
CA HIS A 155 -17.95 -23.80 -16.77
C HIS A 155 -19.13 -22.81 -16.61
N ASN A 156 -19.91 -22.93 -15.53
CA ASN A 156 -21.07 -22.09 -15.21
C ASN A 156 -20.79 -21.00 -14.15
N GLN A 157 -19.56 -20.89 -13.65
CA GLN A 157 -19.19 -19.84 -12.71
C GLN A 157 -18.80 -18.56 -13.46
N GLU A 158 -19.31 -17.43 -12.99
CA GLU A 158 -19.07 -16.10 -13.56
C GLU A 158 -17.57 -15.78 -13.64
N GLN A 159 -17.18 -15.03 -14.68
CA GLN A 159 -15.80 -14.56 -14.87
C GLN A 159 -15.26 -13.79 -13.64
N ASN A 160 -16.15 -13.17 -12.86
CA ASN A 160 -15.83 -12.42 -11.65
C ASN A 160 -15.23 -13.26 -10.51
N GLN A 161 -15.35 -14.59 -10.55
CA GLN A 161 -14.75 -15.47 -9.55
C GLN A 161 -13.31 -15.88 -9.89
N ARG A 162 -12.80 -15.55 -11.08
CA ARG A 162 -11.44 -15.89 -11.50
C ARG A 162 -10.43 -14.99 -10.82
N ARG A 163 -9.32 -15.57 -10.35
CA ARG A 163 -8.19 -14.79 -9.84
C ARG A 163 -7.61 -13.89 -10.92
N ARG A 164 -7.21 -12.70 -10.52
CA ARG A 164 -6.48 -11.73 -11.36
C ARG A 164 -5.01 -11.77 -11.02
N GLN A 165 -4.18 -11.39 -12.00
CA GLN A 165 -2.76 -11.14 -11.80
C GLN A 165 -2.59 -9.68 -11.40
N MET A 166 -1.98 -9.45 -10.23
CA MET A 166 -1.81 -8.13 -9.63
C MET A 166 -0.44 -7.54 -9.93
N ALA A 167 0.58 -8.39 -10.03
CA ALA A 167 1.94 -8.00 -10.37
C ALA A 167 2.73 -9.17 -10.96
N ALA A 168 3.76 -8.84 -11.72
CA ALA A 168 4.77 -9.77 -12.20
C ALA A 168 6.16 -9.23 -11.83
N ILE A 169 7.04 -10.12 -11.36
CA ILE A 169 8.43 -9.82 -11.03
C ILE A 169 9.29 -10.74 -11.88
N VAL A 170 10.21 -10.17 -12.64
CA VAL A 170 11.15 -10.91 -13.49
C VAL A 170 12.57 -10.49 -13.13
N TYR A 171 13.40 -11.46 -12.80
CA TYR A 171 14.83 -11.29 -12.63
C TYR A 171 15.53 -11.64 -13.95
N VAL A 172 16.25 -10.66 -14.50
CA VAL A 172 17.01 -10.75 -15.77
C VAL A 172 18.49 -10.78 -15.48
#